data_AF-A0A1Y2NYP7-F1
#
_entry.id   AF-A0A1Y2NYP7-F1
#
_cell.length_a   1.000
_cell.length_b   1.000
_cell.length_c   1.000
_cell.angle_alpha   90.00
_cell.angle_beta   90.00
_cell.angle_gamma   90.00
#
_symmetry.space_group_name_H-M   'P 1'
#
loop_
_entity.id
_entity.type
_entity.pdbx_description
1 polymer ?
#
loop_
_entity_poly.entity_id
_entity_poly.type
_entity_poly.pdbx_seq_one_letter_code
_entity_poly.pdbx_strand_id
1 'polypeptide(L)'
;MLAQTNAVATAARRAGLDGTRPFAGQGMAPGEFVRIVRPLFETWDAEAVTLSEGTAEKVHRGLLVSFEGAMRCNNPPEPPLKEPTGVLTKDPYLAFSIGARRVVVTFDPRWLTTATATTTLHEAAQEPLVFSGIGTVASVSAGGRIRISALAFGQPETLAQAQLEYAKQSLVPEPPGLTWMDFRNELSKSELSQLHLGQSRERETVSRKSIALLFDEDEVLPGQIDRDVLTQVSRVVPEYRRDLGVAVASLLFNDNGVAVADLAAHFLAREPALWKTLTVPGLTTLIKSFNIAVSTVSGLSEEQAADLDAAMRETVSSYLGCVEVDRNLPLHDRLLPPYDDYHVAGAELRLVYSAARRLQDEANGEDLEEPLNEWRERGLFRTVAWEEDLEQSAAEERDESMLIQAWLNSQSE
;
A
#
# COMPACT_ATOMS: atom_id res chain seq x y z
N MET A 1 -22.41 -13.05 6.26
CA MET A 1 -21.99 -12.37 7.52
C MET A 1 -22.94 -12.55 8.72
N LEU A 2 -24.24 -12.85 8.59
CA LEU A 2 -25.14 -13.03 9.76
C LEU A 2 -24.75 -14.17 10.74
N ALA A 3 -23.93 -15.14 10.30
CA ALA A 3 -23.52 -16.28 11.12
C ALA A 3 -22.47 -15.94 12.20
N GLN A 4 -21.58 -14.97 11.96
CA GLN A 4 -20.46 -14.65 12.87
C GLN A 4 -20.88 -13.86 14.12
N THR A 5 -21.86 -12.95 14.00
CA THR A 5 -22.46 -12.26 15.16
C THR A 5 -23.10 -13.25 16.16
N ASN A 6 -23.55 -14.40 15.68
CA ASN A 6 -24.10 -15.45 16.53
C ASN A 6 -22.98 -16.32 17.16
N ALA A 7 -21.81 -16.40 16.53
CA ALA A 7 -20.67 -17.20 17.02
C ALA A 7 -20.05 -16.59 18.28
N VAL A 8 -19.81 -15.27 18.32
CA VAL A 8 -19.25 -14.59 19.51
C VAL A 8 -20.23 -14.62 20.68
N ALA A 9 -21.51 -14.34 20.44
CA ALA A 9 -22.55 -14.42 21.48
C ALA A 9 -22.73 -15.86 22.00
N THR A 10 -22.58 -16.86 21.13
CA THR A 10 -22.61 -18.28 21.52
C THR A 10 -21.35 -18.69 22.28
N ALA A 11 -20.18 -18.19 21.89
CA ALA A 11 -18.94 -18.38 22.62
C ALA A 11 -19.01 -17.76 24.03
N ALA A 12 -19.59 -16.56 24.16
CA ALA A 12 -19.79 -15.90 25.45
C ALA A 12 -20.69 -16.74 26.39
N ARG A 13 -21.81 -17.25 25.87
CA ARG A 13 -22.68 -18.17 26.63
C ARG A 13 -21.97 -19.47 26.99
N ARG A 14 -21.20 -20.04 26.06
CA ARG A 14 -20.44 -21.29 26.27
C ARG A 14 -19.33 -21.13 27.31
N ALA A 15 -18.72 -19.96 27.38
CA ALA A 15 -17.71 -19.60 28.37
C ALA A 15 -18.32 -19.29 29.76
N GLY A 16 -19.65 -19.20 29.87
CA GLY A 16 -20.35 -18.89 31.12
C GLY A 16 -20.32 -17.41 31.50
N LEU A 17 -20.14 -16.49 30.53
CA LEU A 17 -20.21 -15.06 30.79
C LEU A 17 -21.64 -14.62 31.10
N ASP A 18 -21.79 -13.92 32.22
CA ASP A 18 -23.01 -13.22 32.60
C ASP A 18 -23.03 -11.83 31.92
N GLY A 19 -23.94 -11.67 30.96
CA GLY A 19 -24.12 -10.42 30.22
C GLY A 19 -24.67 -9.26 31.05
N THR A 20 -25.06 -9.49 32.31
CA THR A 20 -25.53 -8.45 33.24
C THR A 20 -24.43 -7.90 34.14
N ARG A 21 -23.22 -8.47 34.07
CA ARG A 21 -22.07 -8.08 34.89
C ARG A 21 -20.91 -7.59 34.02
N PRO A 22 -20.03 -6.72 34.56
CA PRO A 22 -18.80 -6.33 33.87
C PRO A 22 -17.96 -7.55 33.51
N PHE A 23 -17.20 -7.47 32.41
CA PHE A 23 -16.34 -8.56 31.94
C PHE A 23 -15.27 -8.93 32.98
N ALA A 24 -14.74 -7.94 33.72
CA ALA A 24 -13.84 -8.17 34.84
C ALA A 24 -14.60 -8.66 36.09
N GLY A 25 -14.02 -9.63 36.81
CA GLY A 25 -14.59 -10.15 38.06
C GLY A 25 -15.51 -11.38 37.91
N GLN A 26 -15.59 -11.98 36.71
CA GLN A 26 -16.38 -13.19 36.45
C GLN A 26 -15.55 -14.50 36.58
N GLY A 27 -14.47 -14.49 37.35
CA GLY A 27 -13.62 -15.67 37.56
C GLY A 27 -12.89 -16.10 36.28
N MET A 28 -13.02 -17.38 35.90
CA MET A 28 -12.35 -17.98 34.73
C MET A 28 -13.08 -17.75 33.41
N ALA A 29 -14.36 -17.35 33.45
CA ALA A 29 -15.21 -17.19 32.26
C ALA A 29 -14.61 -16.23 31.20
N PRO A 30 -14.00 -15.09 31.56
CA PRO A 30 -13.33 -14.22 30.60
C PRO A 30 -12.16 -14.89 29.87
N GLY A 31 -11.31 -15.63 30.60
CA GLY A 31 -10.18 -16.34 30.00
C GLY A 31 -10.64 -17.44 29.04
N GLU A 32 -11.72 -18.14 29.40
CA GLU A 32 -12.26 -19.21 28.57
C GLU A 32 -13.03 -18.69 27.35
N PHE A 33 -13.67 -17.53 27.47
CA PHE A 33 -14.19 -16.81 26.32
C PHE A 33 -13.08 -16.43 25.35
N VAL A 34 -12.00 -15.81 25.84
CA VAL A 34 -10.84 -15.43 25.01
C VAL A 34 -10.26 -16.64 24.30
N ARG A 35 -10.08 -17.77 24.99
CA ARG A 35 -9.59 -19.03 24.38
C ARG A 35 -10.50 -19.52 23.24
N ILE A 36 -11.81 -19.41 23.38
CA ILE A 36 -12.78 -19.86 22.38
C ILE A 36 -12.83 -18.92 21.17
N VAL A 37 -12.74 -17.60 21.38
CA VAL A 37 -12.83 -16.63 20.28
C VAL A 37 -11.49 -16.36 19.61
N ARG A 38 -10.37 -16.67 20.25
CA ARG A 38 -9.03 -16.42 19.71
C ARG A 38 -8.83 -16.95 18.28
N PRO A 39 -9.20 -18.19 17.92
CA PRO A 39 -9.05 -18.66 16.54
C PRO A 39 -9.92 -17.90 15.52
N LEU A 40 -11.06 -17.35 15.97
CA LEU A 40 -11.91 -16.50 15.11
C LEU A 40 -11.26 -15.14 14.83
N PHE A 41 -10.47 -14.62 15.78
CA PHE A 41 -9.71 -13.39 15.60
C PHE A 41 -8.38 -13.62 14.87
N GLU A 42 -7.74 -14.78 15.05
CA GLU A 42 -6.52 -15.18 14.31
C GLU A 42 -6.79 -15.40 12.81
N THR A 43 -8.04 -15.64 12.44
CA THR A 43 -8.50 -15.76 11.03
C THR A 43 -9.35 -14.57 10.58
N TRP A 44 -9.39 -13.50 11.39
CA TRP A 44 -10.19 -12.32 11.10
C TRP A 44 -9.43 -11.40 10.16
N ASP A 45 -9.73 -11.55 8.88
CA ASP A 45 -9.26 -10.68 7.82
C ASP A 45 -10.39 -9.73 7.40
N ALA A 46 -10.63 -8.69 8.21
CA ALA A 46 -11.62 -7.67 7.86
C ALA A 46 -10.93 -6.33 7.64
N GLU A 47 -10.94 -5.91 6.39
CA GLU A 47 -10.52 -4.59 6.00
C GLU A 47 -11.55 -3.54 6.43
N ALA A 48 -11.06 -2.41 6.94
CA ALA A 48 -11.90 -1.30 7.31
C ALA A 48 -12.30 -0.51 6.05
N VAL A 49 -13.60 -0.49 5.73
CA VAL A 49 -14.10 0.29 4.58
C VAL A 49 -13.94 1.78 4.87
N THR A 50 -13.19 2.49 4.04
CA THR A 50 -13.01 3.94 4.20
C THR A 50 -14.33 4.67 4.03
N LEU A 51 -14.71 5.45 5.03
CA LEU A 51 -15.92 6.25 5.03
C LEU A 51 -15.71 7.54 4.22
N SER A 52 -16.43 7.66 3.11
CA SER A 52 -16.36 8.78 2.16
C SER A 52 -17.70 8.95 1.45
N GLU A 53 -17.89 10.01 0.66
CA GLU A 53 -19.18 10.28 0.00
C GLU A 53 -19.64 9.09 -0.88
N GLY A 54 -18.71 8.47 -1.63
CA GLY A 54 -19.02 7.32 -2.48
C GLY A 54 -19.28 6.00 -1.75
N THR A 55 -18.81 5.87 -0.50
CA THR A 55 -18.98 4.64 0.31
C THR A 55 -20.08 4.77 1.37
N ALA A 56 -20.44 6.01 1.75
CA ALA A 56 -21.37 6.27 2.85
C ALA A 56 -22.75 5.63 2.65
N GLU A 57 -23.18 5.42 1.39
CA GLU A 57 -24.45 4.76 1.07
C GLU A 57 -24.44 3.25 1.32
N LYS A 58 -23.27 2.61 1.19
CA LYS A 58 -23.08 1.17 1.36
C LYS A 58 -22.90 0.76 2.83
N VAL A 59 -22.83 1.75 3.73
CA VAL A 59 -22.59 1.54 5.17
C VAL A 59 -23.80 0.90 5.84
N HIS A 60 -23.57 -0.20 6.54
CA HIS A 60 -24.58 -0.88 7.35
C HIS A 60 -24.05 -1.21 8.75
N ARG A 61 -24.97 -1.54 9.66
CA ARG A 61 -24.62 -1.95 11.04
C ARG A 61 -23.63 -3.13 11.02
N GLY A 62 -22.64 -3.07 11.89
CA GLY A 62 -21.59 -4.09 12.07
C GLY A 62 -20.39 -3.94 11.14
N LEU A 63 -20.45 -3.07 10.13
CA LEU A 63 -19.32 -2.83 9.24
C LEU A 63 -18.17 -2.16 9.99
N LEU A 64 -16.95 -2.65 9.78
CA LEU A 64 -15.72 -1.99 10.21
C LEU A 64 -15.42 -0.86 9.22
N VAL A 65 -15.23 0.35 9.73
CA VAL A 65 -14.98 1.54 8.91
C VAL A 65 -13.76 2.30 9.41
N SER A 66 -12.98 2.82 8.47
CA SER A 66 -11.99 3.85 8.74
C SER A 66 -12.59 5.22 8.44
N PHE A 67 -12.27 6.21 9.25
CA PHE A 67 -12.80 7.57 9.10
C PHE A 67 -11.69 8.59 9.29
N GLU A 68 -11.80 9.70 8.57
CA GLU A 68 -10.99 10.89 8.78
C GLU A 68 -11.84 12.12 8.45
N GLY A 69 -11.70 13.17 9.25
CA GLY A 69 -12.30 14.46 8.92
C GLY A 69 -12.15 15.48 10.04
N ALA A 70 -12.47 16.73 9.74
CA ALA A 70 -12.60 17.77 10.75
C ALA A 70 -13.84 17.50 11.61
N MET A 71 -13.63 17.13 12.88
CA MET A 71 -14.67 16.74 13.81
C MET A 71 -14.77 17.73 14.96
N ARG A 72 -16.01 17.98 15.38
CA ARG A 72 -16.29 18.72 16.60
C ARG A 72 -16.55 17.74 17.74
N CYS A 73 -15.90 17.93 18.88
CA CYS A 73 -16.23 17.22 20.10
C CYS A 73 -17.48 17.85 20.74
N ASN A 74 -18.44 17.01 21.08
CA ASN A 74 -19.62 17.40 21.85
C ASN A 74 -19.50 16.74 23.21
N ASN A 75 -19.84 17.49 24.27
CA ASN A 75 -19.72 17.06 25.67
C ASN A 75 -18.29 16.55 25.98
N PRO A 76 -17.24 17.37 25.82
CA PRO A 76 -15.87 16.93 26.07
C PRO A 76 -15.74 16.32 27.47
N PRO A 77 -14.96 15.24 27.62
CA PRO A 77 -14.92 14.50 28.87
C PRO A 77 -14.19 15.28 29.96
N GLU A 78 -14.85 15.53 31.09
CA GLU A 78 -14.26 16.22 32.24
C GLU A 78 -13.63 15.23 33.23
N PRO A 79 -12.49 15.58 33.85
CA PRO A 79 -11.91 14.78 34.93
C PRO A 79 -12.77 14.87 36.21
N PRO A 80 -13.00 13.76 36.94
CA PRO A 80 -12.54 12.40 36.64
C PRO A 80 -13.35 11.77 35.50
N LEU A 81 -12.68 11.04 34.61
CA LEU A 81 -13.28 10.36 33.46
C LEU A 81 -14.34 9.35 33.94
N LYS A 82 -15.56 9.45 33.41
CA LYS A 82 -16.72 8.64 33.82
C LYS A 82 -17.12 7.66 32.73
N GLU A 83 -17.74 6.55 33.13
CA GLU A 83 -18.38 5.64 32.20
C GLU A 83 -19.45 6.35 31.36
N PRO A 84 -19.56 6.04 30.05
CA PRO A 84 -20.62 6.58 29.22
C PRO A 84 -21.99 6.05 29.70
N THR A 85 -22.96 6.95 29.77
CA THR A 85 -24.32 6.69 30.25
C THR A 85 -25.19 5.95 29.22
N GLY A 86 -24.75 5.89 27.96
CA GLY A 86 -25.50 5.41 26.82
C GLY A 86 -26.38 6.47 26.17
N VAL A 87 -26.50 7.66 26.79
CA VAL A 87 -27.31 8.78 26.31
C VAL A 87 -26.40 9.76 25.57
N LEU A 88 -26.54 9.81 24.23
CA LEU A 88 -25.67 10.60 23.35
C LEU A 88 -25.58 12.09 23.74
N THR A 89 -26.67 12.69 24.25
CA THR A 89 -26.66 14.10 24.64
C THR A 89 -25.89 14.38 25.92
N LYS A 90 -25.55 13.35 26.70
CA LYS A 90 -24.77 13.45 27.95
C LYS A 90 -23.36 12.90 27.82
N ASP A 91 -23.15 11.98 26.89
CA ASP A 91 -21.87 11.32 26.68
C ASP A 91 -20.98 12.10 25.70
N PRO A 92 -19.65 11.98 25.82
CA PRO A 92 -18.72 12.54 24.84
C PRO A 92 -18.85 11.85 23.48
N TYR A 93 -18.84 12.65 22.41
CA TYR A 93 -18.80 12.13 21.05
C TYR A 93 -18.17 13.11 20.07
N LEU A 94 -17.52 12.59 19.02
CA LEU A 94 -17.08 13.39 17.88
C LEU A 94 -18.18 13.40 16.81
N ALA A 95 -18.36 14.53 16.14
CA ALA A 95 -19.30 14.64 15.04
C ALA A 95 -18.71 15.40 13.86
N PHE A 96 -19.01 14.90 12.67
CA PHE A 96 -18.66 15.53 11.39
C PHE A 96 -19.69 15.14 10.33
N SER A 97 -19.52 15.62 9.10
CA SER A 97 -20.41 15.31 7.99
C SER A 97 -19.62 14.79 6.80
N ILE A 98 -20.23 13.89 6.03
CA ILE A 98 -19.73 13.37 4.76
C ILE A 98 -20.85 13.55 3.75
N GLY A 99 -20.68 14.47 2.80
CA GLY A 99 -21.75 14.95 1.94
C GLY A 99 -22.97 15.37 2.78
N ALA A 100 -24.13 14.80 2.49
CA ALA A 100 -25.36 15.06 3.22
C ALA A 100 -25.52 14.26 4.54
N ARG A 101 -24.63 13.31 4.84
CA ARG A 101 -24.77 12.40 5.98
C ARG A 101 -23.99 12.91 7.19
N ARG A 102 -24.65 12.91 8.36
CA ARG A 102 -24.01 13.23 9.64
C ARG A 102 -23.42 11.96 10.27
N VAL A 103 -22.15 12.01 10.64
CA VAL A 103 -21.43 10.93 11.31
C VAL A 103 -21.23 11.31 12.78
N VAL A 104 -21.48 10.35 13.67
CA VAL A 104 -21.30 10.47 15.11
C VAL A 104 -20.43 9.33 15.59
N VAL A 105 -19.27 9.65 16.16
CA VAL A 105 -18.31 8.70 16.70
C VAL A 105 -18.37 8.75 18.22
N THR A 106 -18.81 7.64 18.83
CA THR A 106 -18.90 7.47 20.28
C THR A 106 -17.74 6.64 20.80
N PHE A 107 -17.23 6.97 21.99
CA PHE A 107 -16.10 6.30 22.64
C PHE A 107 -16.27 6.30 24.17
N ASP A 108 -15.61 5.36 24.87
CA ASP A 108 -15.50 5.40 26.33
C ASP A 108 -14.36 6.35 26.71
N PRO A 109 -14.62 7.47 27.42
CA PRO A 109 -13.59 8.44 27.74
C PRO A 109 -12.52 7.87 28.68
N ARG A 110 -12.78 6.77 29.40
CA ARG A 110 -11.76 6.12 30.23
C ARG A 110 -10.70 5.40 29.40
N TRP A 111 -10.93 5.21 28.09
CA TRP A 111 -9.95 4.63 27.17
C TRP A 111 -9.01 5.68 26.58
N LEU A 112 -9.15 6.96 26.95
CA LEU A 112 -8.18 7.98 26.59
C LEU A 112 -6.85 7.69 27.28
N THR A 113 -5.86 7.30 26.49
CA THR A 113 -4.56 6.84 26.98
C THR A 113 -3.60 7.97 27.31
N THR A 114 -3.86 9.19 26.83
CA THR A 114 -2.97 10.34 27.00
C THR A 114 -3.71 11.55 27.54
N ALA A 115 -3.04 12.31 28.42
CA ALA A 115 -3.57 13.58 28.92
C ALA A 115 -3.79 14.59 27.78
N THR A 116 -2.94 14.54 26.74
CA THR A 116 -3.05 15.36 25.53
C THR A 116 -4.35 15.10 24.78
N ALA A 117 -4.84 13.85 24.70
CA ALA A 117 -6.12 13.55 24.07
C ALA A 117 -7.29 14.28 24.75
N THR A 118 -7.23 14.50 26.07
CA THR A 118 -8.26 15.25 26.79
C THR A 118 -8.24 16.73 26.39
N THR A 119 -7.06 17.33 26.31
CA THR A 119 -6.88 18.73 25.86
C THR A 119 -7.38 18.91 24.43
N THR A 120 -6.97 18.03 23.52
CA THR A 120 -7.40 18.06 22.12
C THR A 120 -8.92 17.94 21.97
N LEU A 121 -9.58 17.11 22.77
CA LEU A 121 -11.04 17.00 22.75
C LEU A 121 -11.75 18.28 23.26
N HIS A 122 -11.15 19.00 24.21
CA HIS A 122 -11.66 20.29 24.65
C HIS A 122 -11.48 21.38 23.59
N GLU A 123 -10.33 21.40 22.92
CA GLU A 123 -10.08 22.27 21.76
C GLU A 123 -11.08 21.97 20.64
N ALA A 124 -11.28 20.68 20.32
CA ALA A 124 -12.25 20.21 19.34
C ALA A 124 -13.71 20.59 19.66
N ALA A 125 -14.02 20.96 20.91
CA ALA A 125 -15.35 21.44 21.28
C ALA A 125 -15.58 22.90 20.86
N GLN A 126 -14.51 23.69 20.79
CA GLN A 126 -14.52 25.09 20.35
C GLN A 126 -14.40 25.19 18.83
N GLU A 127 -13.42 24.49 18.25
CA GLU A 127 -13.12 24.52 16.82
C GLU A 127 -12.97 23.09 16.28
N PRO A 128 -13.54 22.74 15.11
CA PRO A 128 -13.36 21.41 14.56
C PRO A 128 -11.88 21.08 14.30
N LEU A 129 -11.41 19.94 14.80
CA LEU A 129 -10.05 19.45 14.58
C LEU A 129 -10.08 18.17 13.75
N VAL A 130 -9.02 17.91 12.99
CA VAL A 130 -8.93 16.67 12.20
C VAL A 130 -8.64 15.50 13.14
N PHE A 131 -9.51 14.49 13.08
CA PHE A 131 -9.28 13.20 13.69
C PHE A 131 -9.36 12.11 12.63
N SER A 132 -8.54 11.08 12.80
CA SER A 132 -8.61 9.82 12.04
C SER A 132 -8.77 8.65 12.99
N GLY A 133 -9.36 7.55 12.50
CA GLY A 133 -9.56 6.37 13.33
C GLY A 133 -10.30 5.24 12.64
N ILE A 134 -10.49 4.18 13.41
CA ILE A 134 -11.24 2.99 13.03
C ILE A 134 -12.36 2.73 14.03
N GLY A 135 -13.50 2.24 13.54
CA GLY A 135 -14.63 1.94 14.39
C GLY A 135 -15.64 1.03 13.73
N THR A 136 -16.58 0.53 14.52
CA THR A 136 -17.68 -0.30 14.04
C THR A 136 -18.96 0.50 13.94
N VAL A 137 -19.70 0.30 12.86
CA VAL A 137 -20.98 0.99 12.66
C VAL A 137 -22.01 0.39 13.61
N ALA A 138 -22.33 1.14 14.67
CA ALA A 138 -23.30 0.74 15.68
C ALA A 138 -24.74 0.82 15.14
N SER A 139 -25.05 1.85 14.35
CA SER A 139 -26.35 2.01 13.70
C SER A 139 -26.31 3.00 12.54
N VAL A 140 -27.26 2.85 11.62
CA VAL A 140 -27.56 3.83 10.56
C VAL A 140 -29.04 4.17 10.68
N SER A 141 -29.36 5.44 10.87
CA SER A 141 -30.75 5.92 10.98
C SER A 141 -31.40 6.07 9.60
N ALA A 142 -32.73 6.07 9.56
CA ALA A 142 -33.50 6.29 8.32
C ALA A 142 -33.17 7.63 7.63
N GLY A 143 -32.75 8.66 8.40
CA GLY A 143 -32.31 9.95 7.89
C GLY A 143 -30.83 10.02 7.50
N GLY A 144 -30.15 8.88 7.35
CA GLY A 144 -28.75 8.82 6.90
C GLY A 144 -27.70 9.18 7.96
N ARG A 145 -28.08 9.39 9.24
CA ARG A 145 -27.10 9.54 10.33
C ARG A 145 -26.42 8.21 10.62
N ILE A 146 -25.09 8.21 10.61
CA ILE A 146 -24.24 7.04 10.88
C ILE A 146 -23.67 7.19 12.31
N ARG A 147 -23.85 6.16 13.14
CA ARG A 147 -23.24 6.08 14.48
C ARG A 147 -22.14 5.04 14.48
N ILE A 148 -20.94 5.43 14.88
CA ILE A 148 -19.74 4.61 14.94
C ILE A 148 -19.32 4.46 16.40
N SER A 149 -19.03 3.25 16.83
CA SER A 149 -18.31 2.98 18.07
C SER A 149 -16.83 2.93 17.75
N ALA A 150 -16.06 3.91 18.24
CA ALA A 150 -14.62 3.95 18.00
C ALA A 150 -13.92 2.75 18.66
N LEU A 151 -12.99 2.15 17.92
CA LEU A 151 -12.03 1.19 18.44
C LEU A 151 -10.71 1.90 18.75
N ALA A 152 -10.26 2.75 17.82
CA ALA A 152 -9.12 3.64 17.99
C ALA A 152 -9.38 4.93 17.21
N PHE A 153 -8.93 6.06 17.76
CA PHE A 153 -8.92 7.34 17.06
C PHE A 153 -7.84 8.25 17.65
N GLY A 154 -7.40 9.22 16.87
CA GLY A 154 -6.42 10.21 17.29
C GLY A 154 -6.35 11.36 16.28
N GLN A 155 -5.49 12.33 16.54
CA GLN A 155 -5.12 13.26 15.49
C GLN A 155 -4.13 12.56 14.55
N PRO A 156 -4.33 12.64 13.23
CA PRO A 156 -3.33 12.13 12.30
C PRO A 156 -2.02 12.90 12.51
N GLU A 157 -0.91 12.21 12.30
CA GLU A 157 0.40 12.84 12.30
C GLU A 157 0.44 13.94 11.23
N THR A 158 0.93 15.12 11.61
CA THR A 158 1.12 16.21 10.65
C THR A 158 2.38 15.98 9.82
N LEU A 159 2.44 16.52 8.60
CA LEU A 159 3.61 16.40 7.71
C LEU A 159 4.92 16.84 8.39
N ALA A 160 4.86 17.92 9.17
CA ALA A 160 6.00 18.44 9.92
C ALA A 160 6.42 17.51 11.07
N GLN A 161 5.47 16.84 11.73
CA GLN A 161 5.77 15.84 12.75
C GLN A 161 6.41 14.60 12.12
N ALA A 162 5.85 14.08 11.02
CA ALA A 162 6.39 12.93 10.30
C ALA A 162 7.83 13.20 9.81
N GLN A 163 8.08 14.37 9.24
CA GLN A 163 9.44 14.77 8.85
C GLN A 163 10.38 14.89 10.05
N LEU A 164 9.92 15.46 11.16
CA LEU A 164 10.74 15.58 12.38
C LEU A 164 11.05 14.21 12.98
N GLU A 165 10.10 13.29 12.98
CA GLU A 165 10.31 11.91 13.44
C GLU A 165 11.28 11.16 12.53
N TYR A 166 11.17 11.34 11.21
CA TYR A 166 12.18 10.86 10.26
C TYR A 166 13.57 11.42 10.58
N ALA A 167 13.71 12.74 10.69
CA ALA A 167 15.00 13.38 10.96
C ALA A 167 15.64 12.94 12.30
N LYS A 168 14.84 12.54 13.29
CA LYS A 168 15.34 11.96 14.55
C LYS A 168 15.85 10.53 14.41
N GLN A 169 15.28 9.76 13.48
CA GLN A 169 15.54 8.33 13.31
C GLN A 169 16.51 8.03 12.16
N SER A 170 16.72 8.99 11.25
CA SER A 170 17.62 8.90 10.09
C SER A 170 19.05 8.60 10.54
N LEU A 171 19.65 7.57 9.95
CA LEU A 171 21.03 7.17 10.18
C LEU A 171 21.96 7.62 9.05
N VAL A 172 21.38 8.00 7.92
CA VAL A 172 22.06 8.44 6.70
C VAL A 172 21.72 9.91 6.42
N PRO A 173 22.58 10.69 5.73
CA PRO A 173 22.21 12.03 5.29
C PRO A 173 20.93 12.02 4.45
N GLU A 174 20.11 13.07 4.59
CA GLU A 174 18.86 13.19 3.83
C GLU A 174 19.15 13.26 2.31
N PRO A 175 18.40 12.51 1.49
CA PRO A 175 18.57 12.57 0.03
C PRO A 175 18.15 13.95 -0.52
N PRO A 176 18.81 14.42 -1.59
CA PRO A 176 18.43 15.67 -2.25
C PRO A 176 17.01 15.58 -2.82
N GLY A 177 16.27 16.69 -2.76
CA GLY A 177 14.90 16.76 -3.26
C GLY A 177 13.83 16.19 -2.34
N LEU A 178 14.19 15.78 -1.12
CA LEU A 178 13.21 15.40 -0.09
C LEU A 178 12.41 16.63 0.38
N THR A 179 11.09 16.53 0.34
CA THR A 179 10.16 17.60 0.69
C THR A 179 9.13 17.14 1.72
N TRP A 180 8.47 18.10 2.39
CA TRP A 180 7.37 17.82 3.31
C TRP A 180 6.20 17.05 2.68
N MET A 181 6.02 17.14 1.36
CA MET A 181 5.00 16.36 0.63
C MET A 181 5.32 14.86 0.60
N ASP A 182 6.59 14.48 0.74
CA ASP A 182 7.03 13.09 0.78
C ASP A 182 6.68 12.39 2.10
N PHE A 183 6.30 13.16 3.12
CA PHE A 183 5.88 12.67 4.43
C PHE A 183 4.36 12.63 4.59
N ARG A 184 3.65 12.68 3.47
CA ARG A 184 2.20 12.70 3.48
C ARG A 184 1.59 11.39 3.95
N ASN A 185 0.58 11.51 4.80
CA ASN A 185 -0.22 10.36 5.22
C ASN A 185 -1.21 10.00 4.09
N GLU A 186 -1.07 8.80 3.53
CA GLU A 186 -1.89 8.32 2.42
C GLU A 186 -3.37 8.14 2.80
N LEU A 187 -3.67 8.03 4.10
CA LEU A 187 -5.04 7.99 4.62
C LEU A 187 -5.72 9.38 4.60
N SER A 188 -4.94 10.46 4.45
CA SER A 188 -5.45 11.82 4.53
C SER A 188 -5.97 12.36 3.19
N LYS A 189 -7.30 12.32 3.03
CA LYS A 189 -8.00 12.71 1.79
C LYS A 189 -8.09 14.22 1.57
N SER A 190 -7.92 15.05 2.61
CA SER A 190 -8.14 16.51 2.49
C SER A 190 -7.22 17.18 1.46
N GLU A 191 -6.05 16.59 1.20
CA GLU A 191 -5.04 17.14 0.29
C GLU A 191 -5.00 16.40 -1.08
N LEU A 192 -5.77 15.32 -1.28
CA LEU A 192 -5.72 14.51 -2.53
C LEU A 192 -6.46 15.23 -3.66
N SER A 193 -7.47 16.02 -3.30
CA SER A 193 -8.29 16.79 -4.26
C SER A 193 -7.55 18.01 -4.84
N GLN A 194 -6.42 18.42 -4.25
CA GLN A 194 -5.65 19.58 -4.72
C GLN A 194 -4.51 19.21 -5.68
N LEU A 195 -4.05 17.94 -5.70
CA LEU A 195 -2.95 17.51 -6.56
C LEU A 195 -3.36 17.24 -8.02
N HIS A 196 -4.63 16.89 -8.28
CA HIS A 196 -5.11 16.62 -9.64
C HIS A 196 -5.45 17.88 -10.46
N LEU A 197 -5.29 19.08 -9.89
CA LEU A 197 -5.65 20.35 -10.54
C LEU A 197 -4.46 21.24 -10.92
N GLY A 198 -3.22 20.83 -10.59
CA GLY A 198 -2.06 21.72 -10.56
C GLY A 198 -0.94 21.47 -11.57
N GLN A 199 -0.97 20.43 -12.40
CA GLN A 199 0.07 20.25 -13.43
C GLN A 199 -0.35 20.94 -14.72
N SER A 200 0.16 22.16 -14.87
CA SER A 200 0.11 22.95 -16.09
C SER A 200 0.62 22.14 -17.28
N ARG A 201 -0.25 21.93 -18.27
CA ARG A 201 0.06 21.46 -19.61
C ARG A 201 1.09 22.37 -20.28
N GLU A 202 2.37 22.14 -20.05
CA GLU A 202 3.39 22.53 -21.00
C GLU A 202 3.52 21.44 -22.06
N ARG A 203 3.55 21.85 -23.32
CA ARG A 203 3.72 20.95 -24.46
C ARG A 203 5.14 20.39 -24.42
N GLU A 204 5.34 19.28 -23.74
CA GLU A 204 6.62 18.60 -23.70
C GLU A 204 6.77 17.60 -24.85
N THR A 205 7.99 17.56 -25.39
CA THR A 205 8.54 16.46 -26.17
C THR A 205 8.14 15.12 -25.57
N VAL A 206 7.78 14.14 -26.39
CA VAL A 206 7.41 12.78 -25.97
C VAL A 206 8.63 12.11 -25.30
N SER A 207 8.88 12.43 -24.02
CA SER A 207 9.85 11.75 -23.19
C SER A 207 9.22 10.42 -22.76
N ARG A 208 9.85 9.33 -23.17
CA ARG A 208 9.49 8.00 -22.67
C ARG A 208 10.11 7.85 -21.28
N LYS A 209 9.29 7.48 -20.30
CA LYS A 209 9.64 7.22 -18.91
C LYS A 209 9.59 5.73 -18.63
N SER A 210 10.29 5.34 -17.57
CA SER A 210 10.20 4.01 -16.98
C SER A 210 9.58 4.15 -15.59
N ILE A 211 8.73 3.21 -15.21
CA ILE A 211 8.10 3.18 -13.88
C ILE A 211 8.32 1.81 -13.24
N ALA A 212 8.40 1.79 -11.91
CA ALA A 212 8.41 0.60 -11.09
C ALA A 212 7.06 0.48 -10.38
N LEU A 213 6.35 -0.61 -10.64
CA LEU A 213 5.09 -1.00 -10.01
C LEU A 213 5.43 -1.96 -8.86
N LEU A 214 4.90 -1.70 -7.66
CA LEU A 214 5.19 -2.47 -6.46
C LEU A 214 4.00 -3.36 -6.10
N PHE A 215 4.28 -4.57 -5.65
CA PHE A 215 3.30 -5.61 -5.36
C PHE A 215 3.58 -6.29 -4.02
N ASP A 216 2.52 -6.73 -3.35
CA ASP A 216 2.61 -7.69 -2.27
C ASP A 216 2.91 -9.08 -2.86
N GLU A 217 4.14 -9.55 -2.66
CA GLU A 217 4.62 -10.84 -3.15
C GLU A 217 3.92 -12.01 -2.43
N ASP A 218 3.44 -11.80 -1.20
CA ASP A 218 2.80 -12.85 -0.40
C ASP A 218 1.36 -13.15 -0.88
N GLU A 219 0.74 -12.24 -1.62
CA GLU A 219 -0.62 -12.40 -2.18
C GLU A 219 -0.66 -12.92 -3.62
N VAL A 220 0.49 -13.11 -4.27
CA VAL A 220 0.56 -13.48 -5.69
C VAL A 220 1.09 -14.89 -5.90
N LEU A 221 0.51 -15.59 -6.88
CA LEU A 221 1.08 -16.84 -7.38
C LEU A 221 2.27 -16.56 -8.31
N PRO A 222 3.22 -17.51 -8.46
CA PRO A 222 4.29 -17.38 -9.45
C PRO A 222 3.76 -17.06 -10.86
N GLY A 223 4.35 -16.06 -11.49
CA GLY A 223 3.96 -15.55 -12.81
C GLY A 223 2.67 -14.71 -12.83
N GLN A 224 2.00 -14.50 -11.70
CA GLN A 224 0.77 -13.69 -11.64
C GLN A 224 1.05 -12.20 -11.90
N ILE A 225 2.15 -11.66 -11.36
CA ILE A 225 2.54 -10.26 -11.59
C ILE A 225 2.73 -9.99 -13.09
N ASP A 226 3.47 -10.86 -13.78
CA ASP A 226 3.72 -10.79 -15.22
C ASP A 226 2.41 -10.72 -16.00
N ARG A 227 1.47 -11.62 -15.65
CA ARG A 227 0.14 -11.71 -16.27
C ARG A 227 -0.68 -10.45 -16.05
N ASP A 228 -0.72 -9.97 -14.81
CA ASP A 228 -1.51 -8.80 -14.45
C ASP A 228 -0.95 -7.55 -15.15
N VAL A 229 0.37 -7.33 -15.08
CA VAL A 229 1.05 -6.20 -15.73
C VAL A 229 0.88 -6.24 -17.25
N LEU A 230 1.19 -7.36 -17.92
CA LEU A 230 1.07 -7.46 -19.38
C LEU A 230 -0.38 -7.32 -19.84
N THR A 231 -1.34 -7.82 -19.06
CA THR A 231 -2.76 -7.62 -19.33
C THR A 231 -3.12 -6.13 -19.26
N GLN A 232 -2.73 -5.41 -18.21
CA GLN A 232 -3.08 -3.98 -18.09
C GLN A 232 -2.34 -3.11 -19.10
N VAL A 233 -1.07 -3.40 -19.39
CA VAL A 233 -0.31 -2.71 -20.45
C VAL A 233 -0.99 -2.88 -21.80
N SER A 234 -1.47 -4.08 -22.13
CA SER A 234 -2.23 -4.36 -23.35
C SER A 234 -3.60 -3.66 -23.43
N ARG A 235 -4.11 -3.14 -22.31
CA ARG A 235 -5.37 -2.39 -22.26
C ARG A 235 -5.14 -0.89 -22.33
N VAL A 236 -4.16 -0.40 -21.57
CA VAL A 236 -3.88 1.03 -21.39
C VAL A 236 -3.13 1.60 -22.59
N VAL A 237 -2.14 0.87 -23.11
CA VAL A 237 -1.29 1.36 -24.20
C VAL A 237 -1.90 0.92 -25.54
N PRO A 238 -2.21 1.82 -26.48
CA PRO A 238 -2.69 1.42 -27.81
C PRO A 238 -1.62 0.66 -28.60
N GLU A 239 -2.03 -0.36 -29.37
CA GLU A 239 -1.11 -1.24 -30.14
C GLU A 239 -0.07 -0.46 -30.95
N TYR A 240 -0.47 0.58 -31.70
CA TYR A 240 0.44 1.35 -32.55
C TYR A 240 1.52 2.16 -31.78
N ARG A 241 1.45 2.20 -30.45
CA ARG A 241 2.43 2.85 -29.56
C ARG A 241 3.14 1.88 -28.63
N ARG A 242 2.84 0.58 -28.69
CA ARG A 242 3.48 -0.42 -27.84
C ARG A 242 4.88 -0.72 -28.37
N ASP A 243 5.84 -0.31 -27.56
CA ASP A 243 7.27 -0.53 -27.71
C ASP A 243 7.83 -0.39 -26.29
N LEU A 244 7.55 -1.42 -25.48
CA LEU A 244 7.66 -1.38 -24.02
C LEU A 244 8.47 -2.58 -23.53
N GLY A 245 9.40 -2.32 -22.62
CA GLY A 245 10.05 -3.36 -21.84
C GLY A 245 9.30 -3.61 -20.53
N VAL A 246 9.23 -4.86 -20.11
CA VAL A 246 8.67 -5.27 -18.82
C VAL A 246 9.63 -6.24 -18.15
N ALA A 247 9.96 -6.01 -16.90
CA ALA A 247 10.71 -6.94 -16.06
C ALA A 247 10.00 -7.16 -14.74
N VAL A 248 10.22 -8.31 -14.09
CA VAL A 248 9.67 -8.61 -12.76
C VAL A 248 10.77 -9.17 -11.86
N ALA A 249 10.91 -8.64 -10.64
CA ALA A 249 11.81 -9.20 -9.64
C ALA A 249 11.28 -9.02 -8.23
N SER A 250 11.72 -9.87 -7.30
CA SER A 250 11.50 -9.69 -5.87
C SER A 250 12.48 -8.62 -5.33
N LEU A 251 11.97 -7.65 -4.57
CA LEU A 251 12.81 -6.65 -3.91
C LEU A 251 13.34 -7.19 -2.59
N LEU A 252 14.66 -7.30 -2.51
CA LEU A 252 15.35 -7.66 -1.27
C LEU A 252 15.97 -6.41 -0.64
N PHE A 253 15.26 -5.83 0.32
CA PHE A 253 15.82 -4.80 1.19
C PHE A 253 16.71 -5.47 2.24
N ASN A 254 18.02 -5.49 1.98
CA ASN A 254 18.99 -5.95 2.97
C ASN A 254 19.20 -4.87 4.03
N ASP A 255 18.67 -5.09 5.23
CA ASP A 255 18.82 -4.23 6.42
C ASP A 255 20.26 -4.26 6.98
N ASN A 256 21.25 -3.83 6.18
CA ASN A 256 22.66 -3.74 6.57
C ASN A 256 22.91 -2.61 7.63
N GLY A 257 22.06 -2.50 8.64
CA GLY A 257 22.08 -1.46 9.68
C GLY A 257 21.49 -0.12 9.24
N VAL A 258 20.90 -0.02 8.05
CA VAL A 258 20.22 1.18 7.55
C VAL A 258 18.77 1.17 8.00
N ALA A 259 18.24 2.31 8.43
CA ALA A 259 16.84 2.41 8.79
C ALA A 259 15.96 2.26 7.53
N VAL A 260 14.88 1.47 7.61
CA VAL A 260 13.94 1.28 6.50
C VAL A 260 13.38 2.63 5.97
N ALA A 261 13.21 3.61 6.86
CA ALA A 261 12.79 4.95 6.46
C ALA A 261 13.81 5.66 5.57
N ASP A 262 15.11 5.42 5.79
CA ASP A 262 16.17 5.96 4.92
C ASP A 262 16.16 5.29 3.56
N LEU A 263 15.92 3.97 3.50
CA LEU A 263 15.76 3.25 2.24
C LEU A 263 14.58 3.81 1.46
N ALA A 264 13.42 4.00 2.10
CA ALA A 264 12.24 4.58 1.48
C ALA A 264 12.49 6.02 0.99
N ALA A 265 13.15 6.86 1.80
CA ALA A 265 13.50 8.22 1.41
C ALA A 265 14.43 8.26 0.19
N HIS A 266 15.50 7.45 0.18
CA HIS A 266 16.46 7.39 -0.93
C HIS A 266 15.91 6.73 -2.18
N PHE A 267 14.84 5.92 -2.05
CA PHE A 267 14.13 5.33 -3.18
C PHE A 267 13.16 6.33 -3.81
N LEU A 268 12.53 7.20 -3.01
CA LEU A 268 11.47 8.10 -3.50
C LEU A 268 11.94 9.54 -3.79
N ALA A 269 13.03 10.02 -3.18
CA ALA A 269 13.44 11.41 -3.24
C ALA A 269 14.56 11.65 -4.26
N ARG A 270 14.39 12.71 -5.06
CA ARG A 270 15.34 13.18 -6.07
C ARG A 270 15.07 14.65 -6.40
N GLU A 271 16.07 15.35 -6.92
CA GLU A 271 15.91 16.61 -7.65
C GLU A 271 16.30 16.46 -9.14
N PRO A 272 15.43 16.78 -10.11
CA PRO A 272 14.01 17.12 -9.96
C PRO A 272 13.19 15.95 -9.40
N ALA A 273 12.04 16.25 -8.80
CA ALA A 273 11.19 15.26 -8.14
C ALA A 273 10.70 14.18 -9.12
N LEU A 274 10.78 12.92 -8.68
CA LEU A 274 10.21 11.78 -9.39
C LEU A 274 8.69 11.81 -9.36
N TRP A 275 8.06 11.33 -10.44
CA TRP A 275 6.65 10.96 -10.37
C TRP A 275 6.47 9.71 -9.49
N LYS A 276 5.53 9.76 -8.53
CA LYS A 276 5.30 8.67 -7.57
C LYS A 276 3.91 8.75 -6.94
N THR A 277 3.39 7.61 -6.51
CA THR A 277 2.12 7.52 -5.77
C THR A 277 2.30 7.25 -4.28
N LEU A 278 3.51 6.86 -3.88
CA LEU A 278 3.86 6.48 -2.52
C LEU A 278 4.58 7.60 -1.77
N THR A 279 4.40 7.60 -0.46
CA THR A 279 5.12 8.49 0.47
C THR A 279 6.18 7.72 1.25
N VAL A 280 7.12 8.43 1.87
CA VAL A 280 8.18 7.81 2.68
C VAL A 280 7.58 6.97 3.81
N PRO A 281 6.62 7.46 4.61
CA PRO A 281 5.96 6.62 5.62
C PRO A 281 5.19 5.44 5.01
N GLY A 282 4.54 5.64 3.86
CA GLY A 282 3.82 4.59 3.14
C GLY A 282 4.75 3.44 2.75
N LEU A 283 5.79 3.75 1.97
CA LEU A 283 6.79 2.75 1.56
C LEU A 283 7.54 2.14 2.75
N THR A 284 7.84 2.93 3.79
CA THR A 284 8.46 2.40 5.03
C THR A 284 7.58 1.33 5.69
N THR A 285 6.26 1.54 5.68
CA THR A 285 5.31 0.57 6.23
C THR A 285 5.26 -0.68 5.36
N LEU A 286 5.19 -0.50 4.04
CA LEU A 286 5.17 -1.62 3.10
C LEU A 286 6.40 -2.51 3.25
N ILE A 287 7.60 -1.93 3.29
CA ILE A 287 8.86 -2.69 3.42
C ILE A 287 8.91 -3.49 4.74
N LYS A 288 8.28 -2.98 5.81
CA LYS A 288 8.23 -3.67 7.11
C LYS A 288 7.17 -4.76 7.19
N SER A 289 6.12 -4.66 6.36
CA SER A 289 4.92 -5.46 6.49
C SER A 289 4.81 -6.58 5.47
N PHE A 290 5.44 -6.43 4.30
CA PHE A 290 5.26 -7.34 3.17
C PHE A 290 6.60 -7.71 2.53
N ASN A 291 6.65 -8.88 1.92
CA ASN A 291 7.64 -9.14 0.88
C ASN A 291 7.20 -8.37 -0.38
N ILE A 292 8.05 -7.48 -0.89
CA ILE A 292 7.67 -6.63 -2.01
C ILE A 292 8.26 -7.19 -3.30
N ALA A 293 7.42 -7.41 -4.29
CA ALA A 293 7.86 -7.63 -5.66
C ALA A 293 7.74 -6.33 -6.47
N VAL A 294 8.56 -6.18 -7.50
CA VAL A 294 8.56 -5.04 -8.40
C VAL A 294 8.41 -5.51 -9.84
N SER A 295 7.61 -4.77 -10.61
CA SER A 295 7.64 -4.85 -12.06
C SER A 295 8.04 -3.51 -12.66
N THR A 296 9.11 -3.48 -13.46
CA THR A 296 9.50 -2.28 -14.20
C THR A 296 8.86 -2.28 -15.57
N VAL A 297 8.24 -1.18 -15.96
CA VAL A 297 7.70 -0.98 -17.31
C VAL A 297 8.39 0.23 -17.95
N SER A 298 9.11 0.00 -19.05
CA SER A 298 9.84 1.01 -19.79
C SER A 298 9.08 1.46 -21.04
N GLY A 299 9.37 2.66 -21.54
CA GLY A 299 8.82 3.15 -22.81
C GLY A 299 7.47 3.86 -22.73
N LEU A 300 6.96 4.13 -21.52
CA LEU A 300 5.66 4.77 -21.30
C LEU A 300 5.73 6.29 -21.45
N SER A 301 4.66 6.90 -21.94
CA SER A 301 4.45 8.35 -21.72
C SER A 301 3.89 8.61 -20.31
N GLU A 302 3.98 9.85 -19.85
CA GLU A 302 3.46 10.25 -18.53
C GLU A 302 1.96 9.98 -18.37
N GLU A 303 1.15 10.26 -19.40
CA GLU A 303 -0.29 9.95 -19.39
C GLU A 303 -0.52 8.43 -19.25
N GLN A 304 0.26 7.62 -19.96
CA GLN A 304 0.14 6.16 -19.90
C GLN A 304 0.59 5.58 -18.56
N ALA A 305 1.59 6.17 -17.91
CA ALA A 305 2.01 5.77 -16.58
C ALA A 305 0.88 6.01 -15.54
N ALA A 306 0.23 7.17 -15.62
CA ALA A 306 -0.91 7.50 -14.75
C ALA A 306 -2.13 6.60 -15.03
N ASP A 307 -2.44 6.34 -16.30
CA ASP A 307 -3.52 5.44 -16.69
C ASP A 307 -3.24 3.99 -16.25
N LEU A 308 -1.98 3.55 -16.29
CA LEU A 308 -1.57 2.24 -15.81
C LEU A 308 -1.69 2.12 -14.30
N ASP A 309 -1.23 3.10 -13.51
CA ASP A 309 -1.46 3.14 -12.05
C ASP A 309 -2.95 3.03 -11.71
N ALA A 310 -3.81 3.79 -12.40
CA ALA A 310 -5.24 3.76 -12.18
C ALA A 310 -5.85 2.38 -12.51
N ALA A 311 -5.47 1.78 -13.63
CA ALA A 311 -5.96 0.46 -14.04
C ALA A 311 -5.49 -0.65 -13.08
N MET A 312 -4.23 -0.60 -12.63
CA MET A 312 -3.68 -1.55 -11.66
C MET A 312 -4.42 -1.45 -10.33
N ARG A 313 -4.61 -0.24 -9.80
CA ARG A 313 -5.32 -0.01 -8.54
C ARG A 313 -6.77 -0.47 -8.54
N GLU A 314 -7.44 -0.42 -9.69
CA GLU A 314 -8.83 -0.89 -9.81
C GLU A 314 -8.93 -2.42 -9.91
N THR A 315 -7.95 -3.08 -10.54
CA THR A 315 -8.10 -4.47 -11.00
C THR A 315 -7.20 -5.49 -10.33
N VAL A 316 -6.09 -5.07 -9.72
CA VAL A 316 -5.07 -5.95 -9.13
C VAL A 316 -5.02 -5.70 -7.63
N SER A 317 -5.44 -6.69 -6.83
CA SER A 317 -5.54 -6.54 -5.37
C SER A 317 -4.18 -6.41 -4.70
N SER A 318 -3.17 -7.12 -5.20
CA SER A 318 -1.81 -7.11 -4.66
C SER A 318 -1.00 -5.85 -5.04
N TYR A 319 -1.57 -4.92 -5.82
CA TYR A 319 -0.87 -3.71 -6.26
C TYR A 319 -0.77 -2.68 -5.13
N LEU A 320 0.47 -2.26 -4.84
CA LEU A 320 0.78 -1.37 -3.72
C LEU A 320 1.05 0.08 -4.14
N GLY A 321 1.45 0.34 -5.39
CA GLY A 321 1.73 1.67 -5.91
C GLY A 321 2.90 1.70 -6.88
N CYS A 322 3.33 2.90 -7.29
CA CYS A 322 4.39 3.05 -8.28
C CYS A 322 5.28 4.29 -8.09
N VAL A 323 6.47 4.22 -8.69
CA VAL A 323 7.47 5.30 -8.74
C VAL A 323 8.16 5.34 -10.10
N GLU A 324 8.53 6.52 -10.57
CA GLU A 324 9.37 6.70 -11.74
C GLU A 324 10.79 6.16 -11.50
N VAL A 325 11.28 5.38 -12.46
CA VAL A 325 12.61 4.79 -12.41
C VAL A 325 13.64 5.78 -12.94
N ASP A 326 14.63 6.04 -12.11
CA ASP A 326 15.84 6.75 -12.47
C ASP A 326 17.08 5.90 -12.13
N ARG A 327 17.77 5.40 -13.15
CA ARG A 327 18.98 4.57 -13.00
C ARG A 327 20.19 5.36 -12.48
N ASN A 328 20.11 6.69 -12.40
CA ASN A 328 21.15 7.47 -11.73
C ASN A 328 21.04 7.40 -10.20
N LEU A 329 19.92 6.92 -9.66
CA LEU A 329 19.75 6.71 -8.23
C LEU A 329 20.35 5.36 -7.83
N PRO A 330 21.28 5.31 -6.86
CA PRO A 330 21.95 4.07 -6.47
C PRO A 330 21.00 2.95 -6.03
N LEU A 331 19.88 3.28 -5.36
CA LEU A 331 18.90 2.27 -4.96
C LEU A 331 18.11 1.72 -6.14
N HIS A 332 17.75 2.55 -7.12
CA HIS A 332 17.07 2.08 -8.33
C HIS A 332 17.99 1.19 -9.17
N ASP A 333 19.23 1.61 -9.38
CA ASP A 333 20.22 0.84 -10.10
C ASP A 333 20.46 -0.54 -9.47
N ARG A 334 20.51 -0.58 -8.13
CA ARG A 334 20.79 -1.81 -7.39
C ARG A 334 19.58 -2.73 -7.20
N LEU A 335 18.39 -2.18 -6.96
CA LEU A 335 17.22 -2.95 -6.54
C LEU A 335 16.28 -3.30 -7.69
N LEU A 336 16.22 -2.48 -8.74
CA LEU A 336 15.31 -2.70 -9.85
C LEU A 336 15.96 -3.57 -10.92
N PRO A 337 15.22 -4.48 -11.58
CA PRO A 337 15.73 -5.32 -12.66
C PRO A 337 16.53 -4.51 -13.68
N PRO A 338 17.78 -4.87 -14.01
CA PRO A 338 18.60 -4.10 -14.96
C PRO A 338 18.16 -4.28 -16.41
N TYR A 339 17.55 -5.44 -16.72
CA TYR A 339 17.12 -5.84 -18.06
C TYR A 339 15.64 -6.21 -18.07
N ASP A 340 15.04 -6.17 -19.25
CA ASP A 340 13.64 -6.54 -19.46
C ASP A 340 13.50 -8.06 -19.63
N ASP A 341 12.48 -8.66 -19.02
CA ASP A 341 12.12 -10.08 -19.23
C ASP A 341 11.20 -10.23 -20.45
N TYR A 342 10.47 -9.17 -20.79
CA TYR A 342 9.51 -9.13 -21.88
C TYR A 342 9.63 -7.84 -22.67
N HIS A 343 9.45 -7.95 -23.98
CA HIS A 343 9.34 -6.81 -24.87
C HIS A 343 8.02 -6.87 -25.63
N VAL A 344 7.18 -5.84 -25.43
CA VAL A 344 5.87 -5.71 -26.06
C VAL A 344 5.96 -4.75 -27.24
N ALA A 345 5.94 -5.31 -28.45
CA ALA A 345 6.05 -4.59 -29.71
C ALA A 345 4.74 -4.71 -30.50
N GLY A 346 3.91 -3.67 -30.47
CA GLY A 346 2.61 -3.71 -31.13
C GLY A 346 1.69 -4.79 -30.55
N ALA A 347 1.28 -5.73 -31.40
CA ALA A 347 0.47 -6.88 -30.98
C ALA A 347 1.32 -8.13 -30.67
N GLU A 348 2.64 -8.00 -30.63
CA GLU A 348 3.59 -9.08 -30.42
C GLU A 348 4.17 -9.03 -28.99
N LEU A 349 4.37 -10.21 -28.40
CA LEU A 349 5.13 -10.37 -27.17
C LEU A 349 6.42 -11.11 -27.49
N ARG A 350 7.54 -10.57 -27.02
CA ARG A 350 8.85 -11.18 -27.12
C ARG A 350 9.34 -11.49 -25.72
N LEU A 351 9.63 -12.75 -25.43
CA LEU A 351 10.30 -13.14 -24.19
C LEU A 351 11.79 -12.90 -24.41
N VAL A 352 12.38 -12.08 -23.55
CA VAL A 352 13.76 -11.62 -23.70
C VAL A 352 14.68 -12.57 -22.97
N TYR A 353 15.79 -12.94 -23.60
CA TYR A 353 16.80 -13.82 -23.01
C TYR A 353 18.22 -13.34 -23.29
N SER A 354 19.15 -13.66 -22.41
CA SER A 354 20.59 -13.54 -22.68
C SER A 354 21.17 -14.87 -23.16
N ALA A 355 22.24 -14.80 -23.97
CA ALA A 355 22.92 -16.00 -24.46
C ALA A 355 23.41 -16.92 -23.33
N ALA A 356 23.90 -16.35 -22.23
CA ALA A 356 24.35 -17.13 -21.07
C ALA A 356 23.18 -17.83 -20.36
N ARG A 357 22.06 -17.11 -20.13
CA ARG A 357 20.84 -17.69 -19.56
C ARG A 357 20.30 -18.82 -20.44
N ARG A 358 20.28 -18.62 -21.76
CA ARG A 358 19.83 -19.64 -22.71
C ARG A 358 20.66 -20.91 -22.65
N LEU A 359 21.99 -20.78 -22.60
CA LEU A 359 22.89 -21.92 -22.46
C LEU A 359 22.69 -22.65 -21.12
N GLN A 360 22.44 -21.90 -20.05
CA GLN A 360 22.18 -22.47 -18.73
C GLN A 360 20.85 -23.25 -18.69
N ASP A 361 19.77 -22.68 -19.24
CA ASP A 361 18.46 -23.32 -19.30
C ASP A 361 18.52 -24.59 -20.16
N GLU A 362 19.23 -24.56 -21.29
CA GLU A 362 19.49 -25.73 -22.13
C GLU A 362 20.32 -26.80 -21.41
N ALA A 363 21.35 -26.40 -20.64
CA ALA A 363 22.16 -27.32 -19.84
C ALA A 363 21.38 -27.96 -18.70
N ASN A 364 20.42 -27.23 -18.12
CA ASN A 364 19.51 -27.72 -17.07
C ASN A 364 18.37 -28.57 -17.63
N GLY A 365 18.15 -28.57 -18.95
CA GLY A 365 17.09 -29.31 -19.61
C GLY A 365 15.71 -28.70 -19.43
N GLU A 366 15.64 -27.37 -19.25
CA GLU A 366 14.38 -26.62 -19.15
C GLU A 366 13.59 -26.68 -20.47
N ASP A 367 12.25 -26.70 -20.38
CA ASP A 367 11.37 -26.64 -21.56
C ASP A 367 11.21 -25.20 -22.03
N LEU A 368 11.99 -24.81 -23.02
CA LEU A 368 12.03 -23.46 -23.58
C LEU A 368 10.77 -23.09 -24.38
N GLU A 369 9.89 -24.05 -24.69
CA GLU A 369 8.61 -23.78 -25.36
C GLU A 369 7.46 -23.63 -24.36
N GLU A 370 7.57 -24.17 -23.14
CA GLU A 370 6.53 -24.07 -22.12
C GLU A 370 6.13 -22.61 -21.81
N PRO A 371 7.08 -21.67 -21.54
CA PRO A 371 6.74 -20.26 -21.33
C PRO A 371 6.06 -19.61 -22.54
N LEU A 372 6.49 -19.94 -23.76
CA LEU A 372 5.89 -19.41 -24.98
C LEU A 372 4.45 -19.92 -25.17
N ASN A 373 4.23 -21.21 -24.91
CA ASN A 373 2.92 -21.83 -25.04
C ASN A 373 1.93 -21.26 -24.03
N GLU A 374 2.36 -21.01 -22.79
CA GLU A 374 1.51 -20.35 -21.79
C GLU A 374 0.95 -19.02 -22.32
N TRP A 375 1.80 -18.18 -22.90
CA TRP A 375 1.39 -16.89 -23.45
C TRP A 375 0.55 -17.01 -24.73
N ARG A 376 0.84 -17.98 -25.59
CA ARG A 376 0.04 -18.25 -26.80
C ARG A 376 -1.38 -18.69 -26.44
N GLU A 377 -1.53 -19.55 -25.44
CA GLU A 377 -2.84 -20.06 -24.99
C GLU A 377 -3.74 -18.96 -24.41
N ARG A 378 -3.14 -17.92 -23.82
CA ARG A 378 -3.88 -16.77 -23.28
C ARG A 378 -4.51 -15.89 -24.36
N GLY A 379 -3.96 -15.88 -25.57
CA GLY A 379 -4.50 -15.12 -26.71
C GLY A 379 -4.49 -13.60 -26.53
N LEU A 380 -3.67 -13.07 -25.61
CA LEU A 380 -3.51 -11.62 -25.39
C LEU A 380 -2.70 -10.95 -26.52
N PHE A 381 -1.77 -11.70 -27.11
CA PHE A 381 -0.87 -11.23 -28.17
C PHE A 381 -1.07 -12.09 -29.42
N ARG A 382 -0.88 -11.47 -30.59
CA ARG A 382 -1.03 -12.13 -31.88
C ARG A 382 0.08 -13.16 -32.13
N THR A 383 1.29 -12.84 -31.69
CA THR A 383 2.48 -13.68 -31.83
C THR A 383 3.31 -13.61 -30.55
N VAL A 384 3.90 -14.75 -30.18
CA VAL A 384 4.80 -14.89 -29.04
C VAL A 384 6.07 -15.62 -29.47
N ALA A 385 7.21 -14.99 -29.27
CA ALA A 385 8.52 -15.51 -29.68
C ALA A 385 9.62 -15.16 -28.66
N TRP A 386 10.77 -15.80 -28.78
CA TRP A 386 11.98 -15.41 -28.06
C TRP A 386 12.70 -14.26 -28.80
N GLU A 387 13.33 -13.36 -28.05
CA GLU A 387 14.22 -12.30 -28.53
C GLU A 387 15.48 -12.29 -27.68
N GLU A 388 16.65 -12.25 -28.33
CA GLU A 388 17.93 -12.14 -27.62
C GLU A 388 18.21 -10.68 -27.26
N ASP A 389 18.49 -10.41 -25.98
CA ASP A 389 19.08 -9.15 -25.56
C ASP A 389 20.59 -9.18 -25.84
N LEU A 390 20.98 -8.52 -26.93
CA LEU A 390 22.37 -8.41 -27.35
C LEU A 390 23.19 -7.56 -26.37
N GLU A 391 22.59 -6.58 -25.69
CA GLU A 391 23.29 -5.74 -24.72
C GLU A 391 23.59 -6.51 -23.45
N GLN A 392 22.60 -7.23 -22.91
CA GLN A 392 22.78 -8.11 -21.76
C GLN A 392 23.79 -9.22 -22.08
N SER A 393 23.67 -9.88 -23.23
CA SER A 393 24.57 -10.97 -23.63
C SER A 393 26.02 -10.49 -23.75
N ALA A 394 26.26 -9.29 -24.31
CA ALA A 394 27.59 -8.72 -24.40
C ALA A 394 28.15 -8.23 -23.04
N ALA A 395 27.29 -7.83 -22.11
CA ALA A 395 27.70 -7.47 -20.76
C ALA A 395 28.15 -8.72 -19.96
N GLU A 396 27.34 -9.78 -19.99
CA GLU A 396 27.64 -11.05 -19.33
C GLU A 396 28.91 -11.69 -19.89
N GLU A 397 29.11 -11.70 -21.21
CA GLU A 397 30.34 -12.23 -21.83
C GLU A 397 31.60 -11.46 -21.38
N ARG A 398 31.50 -10.14 -21.18
CA ARG A 398 32.60 -9.33 -20.65
C ARG A 398 32.90 -9.66 -19.19
N ASP A 399 31.88 -9.81 -18.37
CA ASP A 399 32.02 -10.13 -16.95
C ASP A 399 32.62 -11.53 -16.75
N GLU A 400 32.16 -12.52 -17.52
CA GLU A 400 32.75 -13.86 -17.54
C GLU A 400 34.21 -13.84 -17.98
N SER A 401 34.53 -13.07 -19.04
CA SER A 401 35.90 -12.90 -19.52
C SER A 401 36.81 -12.28 -18.46
N MET A 402 36.31 -11.28 -17.72
CA MET A 402 37.05 -10.66 -16.62
C MET A 402 37.27 -11.62 -15.44
N LEU A 403 36.26 -12.41 -15.08
CA LEU A 403 36.38 -13.42 -14.02
C LEU A 403 37.38 -14.52 -14.37
N ILE A 404 37.35 -15.02 -15.61
CA ILE A 404 38.29 -16.03 -16.10
C ILE A 404 39.72 -15.47 -16.10
N GLN A 405 39.92 -14.22 -16.54
CA GLN A 405 41.24 -13.57 -16.49
C GLN A 405 41.73 -13.37 -15.05
N ALA A 406 40.87 -12.90 -14.14
CA ALA A 406 41.21 -12.75 -12.73
C ALA A 406 41.60 -14.09 -12.08
N TRP A 407 40.87 -15.15 -12.39
CA TRP A 407 41.17 -16.50 -11.93
C TRP A 407 42.50 -17.02 -12.50
N LEU A 408 42.73 -16.90 -13.81
CA LEU A 408 43.99 -17.31 -14.45
C LEU A 408 45.20 -16.55 -13.89
N ASN A 409 45.04 -15.26 -13.63
CA ASN A 409 46.09 -14.43 -13.01
C ASN A 409 46.37 -14.87 -11.56
N SER A 410 45.34 -15.25 -10.80
CA SER A 410 45.50 -15.78 -9.43
C SER A 410 46.14 -17.17 -9.33
N GLN A 411 46.18 -17.93 -10.45
CA GLN A 411 46.86 -19.22 -10.56
C GLN A 411 48.32 -19.08 -11.05
N SER A 412 48.72 -17.86 -11.47
CA SER A 412 50.03 -17.57 -12.05
C SER A 412 50.98 -16.86 -11.07
N GLU A 413 50.51 -16.51 -9.87
CA GLU A 413 51.29 -16.10 -8.69
C GLU A 413 51.55 -17.30 -7.77
#